data_AF-R9WQY8-F1
#
_entry.id   AF-R9WQY8-F1
#
_cell.length_a   1.000
_cell.length_b   1.000
_cell.length_c   1.000
_cell.angle_alpha   90.00
_cell.angle_beta   90.00
_cell.angle_gamma   90.00
#
_symmetry.space_group_name_H-M   'P 1'
#
loop_
_entity.id
_entity.type
_entity.pdbx_description
1 polymer ?
#
loop_
_entity_poly.entity_id
_entity_poly.type
_entity_poly.pdbx_seq_one_letter_code
_entity_poly.pdbx_strand_id
1 'polypeptide(L)'
;MVSFVLSPLKLVSLMVMFIGTMLSVTSQELVGVWVGLELNLYGFLVLMNPDGQHNPEACVKYFVVQSTGSILMLVGFLILTKCILVSAFTIMMAGALLKSGVFPLHSWVPSIMKNSSWFAGGLMLTWQKVAPLVFLSMVIPYEGVIIFIVAMAGIGGVGGLNQNSVRVMSAYSSFVHTSWMLLSVTLSSVVFVAYFAVYSLSVGLFFYGCSLMNKMSMGSQ
;
A
#
# COMPACT_ATOMS: atom_id res chain seq x y z
N MET A 1 28.10 0.45 3.66
CA MET A 1 27.90 1.47 4.71
C MET A 1 26.56 2.13 4.43
N VAL A 2 25.49 1.74 5.13
CA VAL A 2 24.15 2.31 4.92
C VAL A 2 24.17 3.70 5.58
N SER A 3 24.73 4.67 4.88
CA SER A 3 24.61 6.05 5.30
C SER A 3 23.18 6.45 4.99
N PHE A 4 22.34 6.45 6.02
CA PHE A 4 21.06 7.16 6.03
C PHE A 4 21.35 8.67 5.97
N VAL A 5 22.03 9.11 4.91
CA VAL A 5 22.25 10.52 4.62
C VAL A 5 20.91 10.98 4.10
N LEU A 6 20.15 11.58 5.00
CA LEU A 6 18.94 12.34 4.70
C LEU A 6 19.35 13.48 3.79
N SER A 7 19.33 13.23 2.49
CA SER A 7 19.39 14.31 1.51
C SER A 7 18.16 15.19 1.70
N PRO A 8 18.25 16.51 1.44
CA PRO A 8 17.11 17.40 1.54
C PRO A 8 15.89 16.88 0.75
N LEU A 9 16.13 16.26 -0.41
CA LEU A 9 15.09 15.64 -1.23
C LEU A 9 14.37 14.49 -0.51
N LYS A 10 15.11 13.59 0.14
CA LYS A 10 14.53 12.47 0.93
C LYS A 10 13.71 12.99 2.10
N LEU A 11 14.18 14.04 2.78
CA LEU A 11 13.44 14.64 3.90
C LEU A 11 12.13 15.28 3.45
N VAL A 12 12.17 16.12 2.40
CA VAL A 12 10.98 16.81 1.89
C VAL A 12 9.95 15.81 1.37
N SER A 13 10.38 14.81 0.59
CA SER A 13 9.47 13.77 0.06
C SER A 13 8.82 12.94 1.17
N LEU A 14 9.56 12.63 2.23
CA LEU A 14 9.02 11.97 3.42
C LEU A 14 7.95 12.84 4.10
N MET A 15 8.20 14.14 4.31
CA MET A 15 7.22 15.05 4.87
C MET A 15 5.95 15.15 4.02
N VAL A 16 6.09 15.27 2.70
CA VAL A 16 4.95 15.30 1.76
C VAL A 16 4.13 14.01 1.86
N MET A 17 4.79 12.85 1.93
CA MET A 17 4.13 11.55 2.09
C MET A 17 3.31 11.49 3.40
N PHE A 18 3.90 11.90 4.52
CA PHE A 18 3.21 11.95 5.82
C PHE A 18 2.02 12.91 5.80
N ILE A 19 2.20 14.12 5.29
CA ILE A 19 1.11 15.10 5.17
C ILE A 19 -0.03 14.55 4.30
N GLY A 20 0.29 13.91 3.18
CA GLY A 20 -0.71 13.27 2.32
C GLY A 20 -1.55 12.24 3.05
N THR A 21 -0.90 11.34 3.81
CA THR A 21 -1.64 10.36 4.63
C THR A 21 -2.52 11.01 5.69
N MET A 22 -2.01 12.01 6.42
CA MET A 22 -2.80 12.70 7.46
C MET A 22 -3.99 13.45 6.87
N LEU A 23 -3.80 14.12 5.73
CA LEU A 23 -4.89 14.78 5.00
C LEU A 23 -5.98 13.78 4.63
N SER A 24 -5.59 12.62 4.08
CA SER A 24 -6.56 11.62 3.62
C SER A 24 -7.37 10.96 4.75
N VAL A 25 -6.77 10.78 5.92
CA VAL A 25 -7.43 10.13 7.07
C VAL A 25 -8.33 11.11 7.82
N THR A 26 -7.97 12.40 7.85
CA THR A 26 -8.71 13.43 8.60
C THR A 26 -9.82 14.09 7.79
N SER A 27 -9.72 14.09 6.46
CA SER A 27 -10.69 14.76 5.59
C SER A 27 -12.08 14.09 5.64
N GLN A 28 -13.12 14.90 5.81
CA GLN A 28 -14.51 14.46 5.72
C GLN A 28 -15.01 14.40 4.27
N GLU A 29 -14.46 15.24 3.40
CA GLU A 29 -14.83 15.31 1.99
C GLU A 29 -14.01 14.34 1.14
N LEU A 30 -14.67 13.64 0.20
CA LEU A 30 -14.04 12.67 -0.70
C LEU A 30 -12.90 13.27 -1.53
N VAL A 31 -13.02 14.54 -1.93
CA VAL A 31 -11.97 15.25 -2.65
C VAL A 31 -10.73 15.44 -1.77
N GLY A 32 -10.91 15.73 -0.47
CA GLY A 32 -9.81 15.81 0.49
C GLY A 32 -9.07 14.48 0.64
N VAL A 33 -9.83 13.38 0.68
CA VAL A 33 -9.25 12.02 0.71
C VAL A 33 -8.41 11.77 -0.53
N TRP A 34 -8.96 12.11 -1.71
CA TRP A 34 -8.27 11.95 -2.99
C TRP A 34 -6.99 12.78 -3.06
N VAL A 35 -7.02 14.06 -2.69
CA VAL A 35 -5.82 14.93 -2.67
C VAL A 35 -4.75 14.36 -1.74
N GLY A 36 -5.14 13.90 -0.54
CA GLY A 36 -4.19 13.28 0.39
C GLY A 36 -3.52 12.02 -0.19
N LEU A 37 -4.27 11.18 -0.89
CA LEU A 37 -3.74 10.00 -1.57
C LEU A 37 -2.78 10.35 -2.73
N GLU A 38 -3.03 11.45 -3.46
CA GLU A 38 -2.10 11.90 -4.52
C GLU A 38 -0.82 12.50 -3.95
N LEU A 39 -0.89 13.29 -2.87
CA LEU A 39 0.30 13.78 -2.17
C LEU A 39 1.15 12.61 -1.64
N ASN A 40 0.50 11.59 -1.09
CA ASN A 40 1.18 10.37 -0.65
C ASN A 40 1.91 9.67 -1.83
N LEU A 41 1.23 9.51 -2.97
CA LEU A 41 1.82 8.95 -4.20
C LEU A 41 3.08 9.70 -4.62
N TYR A 42 3.02 11.03 -4.77
CA TYR A 42 4.16 11.81 -5.24
C TYR A 42 5.33 11.81 -4.25
N GLY A 43 5.06 11.93 -2.95
CA GLY A 43 6.09 11.80 -1.92
C GLY A 43 6.79 10.44 -1.99
N PHE A 44 6.01 9.36 -2.14
CA PHE A 44 6.57 8.01 -2.20
C PHE A 44 7.36 7.71 -3.48
N LEU A 45 6.93 8.22 -4.65
CA LEU A 45 7.67 8.01 -5.91
C LEU A 45 9.09 8.55 -5.85
N VAL A 46 9.28 9.72 -5.23
CA VAL A 46 10.62 10.31 -5.02
C VAL A 46 11.44 9.43 -4.07
N LEU A 47 10.84 8.87 -3.02
CA LEU A 47 11.53 7.95 -2.09
C LEU A 47 11.89 6.61 -2.72
N MET A 48 11.17 6.15 -3.75
CA MET A 48 11.51 4.90 -4.46
C MET A 48 12.82 4.99 -5.23
N ASN A 49 13.13 6.15 -5.83
CA ASN A 49 14.35 6.35 -6.60
C ASN A 49 14.90 7.78 -6.48
N PRO A 50 15.34 8.21 -5.28
CA PRO A 50 15.70 9.59 -5.01
C PRO A 50 16.96 10.04 -5.77
N ASP A 51 17.89 9.11 -5.99
CA ASP A 51 19.18 9.37 -6.60
C ASP A 51 19.23 8.91 -8.08
N GLY A 52 18.13 8.37 -8.62
CA GLY A 52 18.03 7.85 -9.99
C GLY A 52 18.79 6.55 -10.26
N GLN A 53 19.50 6.01 -9.26
CA GLN A 53 20.41 4.87 -9.42
C GLN A 53 19.72 3.50 -9.43
N HIS A 54 18.49 3.39 -8.93
CA HIS A 54 17.74 2.13 -8.93
C HIS A 54 16.94 1.95 -10.23
N ASN A 55 16.65 0.69 -10.56
CA ASN A 55 15.83 0.36 -11.73
C ASN A 55 14.49 1.10 -11.67
N PRO A 56 14.17 1.96 -12.67
CA PRO A 56 12.96 2.78 -12.63
C PRO A 56 11.68 1.96 -12.82
N GLU A 57 11.79 0.70 -13.24
CA GLU A 57 10.65 -0.19 -13.52
C GLU A 57 9.66 -0.27 -12.34
N ALA A 58 10.18 -0.41 -11.10
CA ALA A 58 9.33 -0.47 -9.91
C ALA A 58 8.57 0.84 -9.69
N CYS A 59 9.24 1.97 -9.90
CA CYS A 59 8.66 3.31 -9.76
C CYS A 59 7.58 3.58 -10.83
N VAL A 60 7.86 3.23 -12.09
CA VAL A 60 6.90 3.39 -13.20
C VAL A 60 5.68 2.50 -12.99
N LYS A 61 5.86 1.23 -12.60
CA LYS A 61 4.74 0.32 -12.28
C LYS A 61 3.88 0.87 -11.14
N TYR A 62 4.51 1.39 -10.09
CA TYR A 62 3.80 1.99 -8.96
C TYR A 62 2.99 3.20 -9.40
N PHE A 63 3.60 4.11 -10.16
CA PHE A 63 2.93 5.29 -10.68
C PHE A 63 1.70 4.92 -11.53
N VAL A 64 1.82 3.98 -12.47
CA VAL A 64 0.72 3.59 -13.35
C VAL A 64 -0.44 2.97 -12.55
N VAL A 65 -0.15 2.06 -11.62
CA VAL A 65 -1.19 1.42 -10.80
C VAL A 65 -1.89 2.41 -9.88
N GLN A 66 -1.14 3.30 -9.24
CA GLN A 66 -1.72 4.25 -8.29
C GLN A 66 -2.48 5.38 -9.00
N SER A 67 -2.00 5.87 -10.15
CA SER A 67 -2.71 6.86 -10.96
C SER A 67 -3.99 6.29 -11.56
N THR A 68 -3.98 5.05 -12.03
CA THR A 68 -5.22 4.38 -12.50
C THR A 68 -6.22 4.21 -11.36
N GLY A 69 -5.76 3.84 -10.15
CA GLY A 69 -6.61 3.79 -8.96
C GLY A 69 -7.20 5.15 -8.58
N SER A 70 -6.42 6.24 -8.72
CA SER A 70 -6.89 7.59 -8.41
C SER A 70 -7.90 8.12 -9.42
N ILE A 71 -7.74 7.79 -10.70
CA ILE A 71 -8.72 8.10 -11.75
C ILE A 71 -10.04 7.39 -11.47
N LEU A 72 -10.01 6.09 -11.11
CA LEU A 72 -11.23 5.36 -10.75
C LEU A 72 -11.94 6.01 -9.56
N MET A 73 -11.22 6.38 -8.51
CA MET A 73 -11.80 7.10 -7.37
C MET A 73 -12.46 8.42 -7.79
N LEU A 74 -11.79 9.23 -8.62
CA LEU A 74 -12.31 10.51 -9.10
C LEU A 74 -13.56 10.32 -9.97
N VAL A 75 -13.57 9.32 -10.86
CA VAL A 75 -14.73 8.99 -11.70
C VAL A 75 -15.90 8.56 -10.83
N GLY A 76 -15.68 7.74 -9.80
CA GLY A 76 -16.70 7.37 -8.83
C GLY A 76 -17.33 8.59 -8.15
N PHE A 77 -16.49 9.53 -7.70
CA PHE A 77 -16.95 10.80 -7.12
C PHE A 77 -17.82 11.62 -8.09
N LEU A 78 -17.39 11.78 -9.35
CA LEU A 78 -18.13 12.53 -10.37
C LEU A 78 -19.47 11.87 -10.77
N ILE A 79 -19.60 10.55 -10.62
CA ILE A 79 -20.86 9.84 -10.86
C ILE A 79 -21.78 9.98 -9.66
N LEU A 80 -21.23 10.02 -8.44
CA LEU A 80 -21.99 10.24 -7.20
C LEU A 80 -22.78 11.56 -7.27
N THR A 81 -22.16 12.62 -7.79
CA THR A 81 -22.81 13.93 -7.95
C THR A 81 -23.97 13.89 -8.97
N LYS A 82 -23.99 12.92 -9.89
CA LYS A 82 -25.07 12.68 -10.85
C LYS A 82 -26.15 11.71 -10.34
N CYS A 83 -26.13 11.38 -9.04
CA CYS A 83 -27.12 10.53 -8.35
C CYS A 83 -27.19 9.05 -8.82
N ILE A 84 -26.18 8.53 -9.53
CA ILE A 84 -26.13 7.09 -9.85
C ILE A 84 -25.33 6.36 -8.75
N LEU A 85 -26.01 6.10 -7.63
CA LEU A 85 -25.36 5.72 -6.37
C LEU A 85 -24.58 4.40 -6.46
N VAL A 86 -25.21 3.33 -6.98
CA VAL A 86 -24.62 1.98 -6.96
C VAL A 86 -23.36 1.89 -7.81
N SER A 87 -23.35 2.49 -9.01
CA SER A 87 -22.18 2.47 -9.89
C SER A 87 -21.06 3.37 -9.38
N ALA A 88 -21.38 4.48 -8.70
CA ALA A 88 -20.38 5.35 -8.09
C ALA A 88 -19.57 4.61 -7.02
N PHE A 89 -20.25 3.92 -6.09
CA PHE A 89 -19.60 3.17 -5.02
C PHE A 89 -18.75 2.01 -5.55
N THR A 90 -19.22 1.26 -6.56
CA THR A 90 -18.46 0.14 -7.11
C THR A 90 -17.18 0.59 -7.83
N ILE A 91 -17.23 1.71 -8.55
CA ILE A 91 -16.05 2.27 -9.24
C ILE A 91 -15.05 2.84 -8.21
N MET A 92 -15.54 3.55 -7.20
CA MET A 92 -14.72 4.07 -6.10
C MET A 92 -14.04 2.94 -5.31
N MET A 93 -14.79 1.87 -5.05
CA MET A 93 -14.29 0.63 -4.47
C MET A 93 -13.17 0.01 -5.30
N ALA A 94 -13.37 -0.13 -6.62
CA ALA A 94 -12.35 -0.68 -7.51
C ALA A 94 -11.04 0.14 -7.46
N GLY A 95 -11.14 1.48 -7.43
CA GLY A 95 -9.98 2.35 -7.26
C GLY A 95 -9.26 2.14 -5.94
N ALA A 96 -9.99 2.04 -4.83
CA ALA A 96 -9.43 1.79 -3.51
C ALA A 96 -8.78 0.39 -3.38
N LEU A 97 -9.40 -0.65 -3.96
CA LEU A 97 -8.84 -2.00 -4.03
C LEU A 97 -7.53 -2.02 -4.82
N LEU A 98 -7.48 -1.30 -5.95
CA LEU A 98 -6.26 -1.17 -6.75
C LEU A 98 -5.14 -0.47 -5.99
N LYS A 99 -5.43 0.66 -5.33
CA LYS A 99 -4.42 1.41 -4.55
C LYS A 99 -3.90 0.63 -3.33
N SER A 100 -4.78 -0.10 -2.64
CA SER A 100 -4.42 -0.92 -1.46
C SER A 100 -3.78 -2.26 -1.81
N GLY A 101 -3.89 -2.72 -3.05
CA GLY A 101 -3.39 -4.03 -3.49
C GLY A 101 -4.21 -5.19 -2.93
N VAL A 102 -5.51 -4.99 -2.74
CA VAL A 102 -6.45 -6.01 -2.24
C VAL A 102 -7.06 -6.78 -3.40
N PHE A 103 -7.38 -8.06 -3.18
CA PHE A 103 -8.05 -8.92 -4.16
C PHE A 103 -9.29 -8.23 -4.74
N PRO A 104 -9.52 -8.30 -6.08
CA PRO A 104 -8.75 -9.04 -7.08
C PRO A 104 -7.48 -8.32 -7.59
N LEU A 105 -7.28 -7.05 -7.26
CA LEU A 105 -6.26 -6.17 -7.85
C LEU A 105 -4.95 -6.13 -7.04
N HIS A 106 -4.42 -7.31 -6.69
CA HIS A 106 -3.28 -7.49 -5.78
C HIS A 106 -1.94 -7.79 -6.48
N SER A 107 -1.99 -8.25 -7.74
CA SER A 107 -0.85 -8.83 -8.47
C SER A 107 0.31 -7.85 -8.72
N TRP A 108 0.07 -6.55 -8.61
CA TRP A 108 1.11 -5.55 -8.77
C TRP A 108 2.09 -5.54 -7.58
N VAL A 109 1.64 -5.83 -6.36
CA VAL A 109 2.46 -5.73 -5.13
C VAL A 109 3.71 -6.61 -5.20
N PRO A 110 3.62 -7.93 -5.53
CA PRO A 110 4.80 -8.79 -5.59
C PRO A 110 5.74 -8.39 -6.74
N SER A 111 5.17 -7.91 -7.85
CA SER A 111 5.94 -7.48 -9.03
C SER A 111 6.81 -6.26 -8.74
N ILE A 112 6.31 -5.29 -7.96
CA ILE A 112 7.05 -4.09 -7.57
C ILE A 112 8.05 -4.43 -6.46
N MET A 113 7.67 -5.28 -5.51
CA MET A 113 8.56 -5.71 -4.43
C MET A 113 9.86 -6.33 -4.93
N LYS A 114 9.79 -7.11 -6.02
CA LYS A 114 10.96 -7.78 -6.62
C LYS A 114 12.08 -6.79 -6.99
N ASN A 115 11.72 -5.61 -7.49
CA ASN A 115 12.67 -4.64 -8.06
C ASN A 115 12.82 -3.36 -7.21
N SER A 116 12.17 -3.29 -6.05
CA SER A 116 12.25 -2.15 -5.12
C SER A 116 13.48 -2.21 -4.21
N SER A 117 13.97 -1.05 -3.74
CA SER A 117 14.97 -0.97 -2.67
C SER A 117 14.38 -1.42 -1.33
N TRP A 118 15.21 -1.84 -0.36
CA TRP A 118 14.73 -2.30 0.95
C TRP A 118 13.91 -1.24 1.68
N PHE A 119 14.37 0.01 1.69
CA PHE A 119 13.67 1.10 2.34
C PHE A 119 12.29 1.36 1.71
N ALA A 120 12.25 1.49 0.38
CA ALA A 120 11.00 1.72 -0.34
C ALA A 120 10.04 0.53 -0.22
N GLY A 121 10.55 -0.70 -0.31
CA GLY A 121 9.74 -1.91 -0.14
C GLY A 121 9.12 -2.01 1.26
N GLY A 122 9.88 -1.71 2.31
CA GLY A 122 9.36 -1.68 3.69
C GLY A 122 8.23 -0.64 3.86
N LEU A 123 8.42 0.58 3.34
CA LEU A 123 7.39 1.63 3.33
C LEU A 123 6.16 1.23 2.50
N MET A 124 6.34 0.56 1.36
CA MET A 124 5.24 0.10 0.51
C MET A 124 4.36 -0.94 1.23
N LEU A 125 4.98 -1.87 1.97
CA LEU A 125 4.25 -2.90 2.70
C LEU A 125 3.58 -2.40 3.98
N THR A 126 3.95 -1.21 4.47
CA THR A 126 3.47 -0.62 5.73
C THR A 126 2.72 0.70 5.48
N TRP A 127 3.44 1.82 5.40
CA TRP A 127 2.88 3.17 5.38
C TRP A 127 1.91 3.41 4.21
N GLN A 128 2.25 2.90 3.01
CA GLN A 128 1.41 3.09 1.82
C GLN A 128 0.05 2.40 1.93
N LYS A 129 -0.15 1.44 2.84
CA LYS A 129 -1.42 0.75 3.04
C LYS A 129 -2.41 1.52 3.92
N VAL A 130 -1.95 2.45 4.76
CA VAL A 130 -2.78 3.10 5.79
C VAL A 130 -3.96 3.86 5.17
N ALA A 131 -3.65 4.86 4.34
CA ALA A 131 -4.68 5.72 3.77
C ALA A 131 -5.67 4.96 2.86
N PRO A 132 -5.23 4.08 1.92
CA PRO A 132 -6.14 3.27 1.13
C PRO A 132 -7.03 2.34 1.95
N LEU A 133 -6.52 1.69 3.01
CA LEU A 133 -7.32 0.78 3.84
C LEU A 133 -8.35 1.52 4.69
N VAL A 134 -8.00 2.68 5.25
CA VAL A 134 -8.95 3.54 5.97
C VAL A 134 -10.05 3.99 5.02
N PHE A 135 -9.70 4.47 3.81
CA PHE A 135 -10.70 4.84 2.82
C PHE A 135 -11.58 3.66 2.42
N LEU A 136 -10.99 2.50 2.15
CA LEU A 136 -11.71 1.29 1.78
C LEU A 136 -12.79 0.91 2.81
N SER A 137 -12.53 1.12 4.11
CA SER A 137 -13.52 0.87 5.16
C SER A 137 -14.74 1.79 5.14
N MET A 138 -14.61 2.98 4.56
CA MET A 138 -15.72 3.91 4.38
C MET A 138 -16.62 3.51 3.21
N VAL A 139 -16.10 2.73 2.26
CA VAL A 139 -16.75 2.43 0.97
C VAL A 139 -17.25 0.98 0.88
N ILE A 140 -16.60 0.02 1.55
CA ILE A 140 -17.02 -1.39 1.47
C ILE A 140 -18.29 -1.64 2.30
N PRO A 141 -19.34 -2.29 1.75
CA PRO A 141 -20.40 -2.89 2.56
C PRO A 141 -19.89 -4.08 3.39
N TYR A 142 -20.23 -4.15 4.67
CA TYR A 142 -19.78 -5.19 5.62
C TYR A 142 -19.76 -6.62 5.04
N GLU A 143 -20.80 -7.01 4.31
CA GLU A 143 -20.94 -8.35 3.72
C GLU A 143 -19.86 -8.66 2.68
N GLY A 144 -19.41 -7.65 1.91
CA GLY A 144 -18.39 -7.80 0.87
C GLY A 144 -16.96 -7.93 1.42
N VAL A 145 -16.70 -7.45 2.65
CA VAL A 145 -15.35 -7.47 3.24
C VAL A 145 -14.86 -8.90 3.46
N ILE A 146 -15.76 -9.81 3.88
CA ILE A 146 -15.41 -11.20 4.21
C ILE A 146 -14.80 -11.92 3.00
N ILE A 147 -15.34 -11.70 1.80
CA ILE A 147 -14.82 -12.28 0.55
C ILE A 147 -13.37 -11.82 0.32
N PHE A 148 -13.10 -10.53 0.51
CA PHE A 148 -11.74 -10.00 0.36
C PHE A 148 -10.78 -10.54 1.43
N ILE A 149 -11.24 -10.69 2.68
CA ILE A 149 -10.43 -11.27 3.77
C ILE A 149 -10.01 -12.70 3.42
N VAL A 150 -10.96 -13.57 3.08
CA VAL A 150 -10.69 -14.98 2.77
C VAL A 150 -9.78 -15.10 1.54
N ALA A 151 -10.06 -14.34 0.48
CA ALA A 151 -9.24 -14.34 -0.72
C ALA A 151 -7.80 -13.89 -0.44
N MET A 152 -7.60 -12.81 0.31
CA MET A 152 -6.27 -12.30 0.63
C MET A 152 -5.48 -13.26 1.53
N ALA A 153 -6.13 -13.89 2.51
CA ALA A 153 -5.52 -14.90 3.34
C ALA A 153 -5.08 -16.13 2.52
N GLY A 154 -5.94 -16.62 1.63
CA GLY A 154 -5.63 -17.76 0.75
C GLY A 154 -4.50 -17.46 -0.24
N ILE A 155 -4.56 -16.32 -0.92
CA ILE A 155 -3.53 -15.89 -1.88
C ILE A 155 -2.20 -15.66 -1.18
N GLY A 156 -2.20 -15.02 0.00
CA GLY A 156 -1.01 -14.81 0.80
C GLY A 156 -0.38 -16.12 1.28
N GLY A 157 -1.19 -17.01 1.84
CA GLY A 157 -0.74 -18.29 2.37
C GLY A 157 -0.18 -19.22 1.28
N VAL A 158 -0.98 -19.53 0.26
CA VAL A 158 -0.57 -20.46 -0.81
C VAL A 158 0.47 -19.83 -1.73
N GLY A 159 0.28 -18.57 -2.11
CA GLY A 159 1.17 -17.88 -3.06
C GLY A 159 2.57 -17.62 -2.51
N GLY A 160 2.72 -17.55 -1.18
CA GLY A 160 4.01 -17.38 -0.51
C GLY A 160 4.89 -18.64 -0.50
N LEU A 161 4.30 -19.84 -0.53
CA LEU A 161 5.04 -21.11 -0.41
C LEU A 161 5.99 -21.38 -1.57
N ASN A 162 5.69 -20.87 -2.77
CA ASN A 162 6.46 -21.13 -3.99
C ASN A 162 7.39 -19.95 -4.39
N GLN A 163 7.81 -19.13 -3.43
CA GLN A 163 8.63 -17.93 -3.69
C GLN A 163 10.06 -18.09 -3.19
N ASN A 164 11.03 -17.92 -4.09
CA ASN A 164 12.46 -18.03 -3.78
C ASN A 164 13.12 -16.72 -3.34
N SER A 165 12.48 -15.57 -3.62
CA SER A 165 13.02 -14.27 -3.25
C SER A 165 12.38 -13.76 -1.96
N VAL A 166 13.22 -13.29 -1.04
CA VAL A 166 12.80 -12.81 0.29
C VAL A 166 11.83 -11.64 0.16
N ARG A 167 12.07 -10.73 -0.80
CA ARG A 167 11.21 -9.57 -1.06
C ARG A 167 9.83 -9.98 -1.56
N VAL A 168 9.74 -10.92 -2.50
CA VAL A 168 8.43 -11.39 -2.99
C VAL A 168 7.71 -12.20 -1.92
N MET A 169 8.41 -13.04 -1.16
CA MET A 169 7.82 -13.76 -0.02
C MET A 169 7.22 -12.79 1.01
N SER A 170 7.93 -11.69 1.32
CA SER A 170 7.40 -10.65 2.22
C SER A 170 6.14 -9.99 1.66
N ALA A 171 6.01 -9.84 0.34
CA ALA A 171 4.79 -9.34 -0.30
C ALA A 171 3.59 -10.26 -0.03
N TYR A 172 3.77 -11.58 -0.17
CA TYR A 172 2.71 -12.56 0.10
C TYR A 172 2.34 -12.63 1.59
N SER A 173 3.32 -12.54 2.49
CA SER A 173 3.04 -12.42 3.93
C SER A 173 2.20 -11.16 4.23
N SER A 174 2.46 -10.07 3.50
CA SER A 174 1.70 -8.83 3.64
C SER A 174 0.24 -8.98 3.21
N PHE A 175 -0.09 -9.95 2.34
CA PHE A 175 -1.47 -10.25 1.96
C PHE A 175 -2.25 -10.89 3.10
N VAL A 176 -1.62 -11.82 3.83
CA VAL A 176 -2.19 -12.38 5.06
C VAL A 176 -2.37 -11.29 6.10
N HIS A 177 -1.39 -10.41 6.30
CA HIS A 177 -1.59 -9.31 7.26
C HIS A 177 -2.64 -8.31 6.79
N THR A 178 -2.82 -8.07 5.48
CA THR A 178 -3.92 -7.23 5.00
C THR A 178 -5.30 -7.82 5.25
N SER A 179 -5.46 -9.15 5.23
CA SER A 179 -6.76 -9.75 5.55
C SER A 179 -7.15 -9.46 7.01
N TRP A 180 -6.19 -9.58 7.93
CA TRP A 180 -6.40 -9.24 9.33
C TRP A 180 -6.56 -7.74 9.56
N MET A 181 -5.82 -6.89 8.81
CA MET A 181 -6.01 -5.45 8.87
C MET A 181 -7.42 -5.08 8.40
N LEU A 182 -7.92 -5.63 7.29
CA LEU A 182 -9.29 -5.41 6.82
C LEU A 182 -10.32 -5.79 7.89
N LEU A 183 -10.14 -6.95 8.53
CA LEU A 183 -11.01 -7.37 9.64
C LEU A 183 -10.93 -6.40 10.84
N SER A 184 -9.74 -5.93 11.19
CA SER A 184 -9.58 -5.01 12.32
C SER A 184 -10.23 -3.65 12.06
N VAL A 185 -10.14 -3.13 10.83
CA VAL A 185 -10.75 -1.83 10.48
C VAL A 185 -12.27 -1.91 10.55
N THR A 186 -12.88 -3.02 10.13
CA THR A 186 -14.34 -3.17 10.24
C THR A 186 -14.81 -3.32 11.68
N LEU A 187 -13.98 -3.84 12.59
CA LEU A 187 -14.35 -3.96 14.00
C LEU A 187 -14.22 -2.63 14.76
N SER A 188 -13.04 -2.02 14.72
CA SER A 188 -12.80 -0.70 15.32
C SER A 188 -11.49 -0.07 14.86
N SER A 189 -11.47 1.26 14.83
CA SER A 189 -10.25 2.02 14.52
C SER A 189 -9.12 1.75 15.52
N VAL A 190 -9.43 1.52 16.80
CA VAL A 190 -8.43 1.26 17.85
C VAL A 190 -7.72 -0.08 17.61
N VAL A 191 -8.48 -1.14 17.31
CA VAL A 191 -7.89 -2.46 17.03
C VAL A 191 -7.07 -2.40 15.74
N PHE A 192 -7.51 -1.67 14.72
CA PHE A 192 -6.72 -1.46 13.51
C PHE A 192 -5.38 -0.78 13.79
N VAL A 193 -5.38 0.34 14.52
CA VAL A 193 -4.13 1.06 14.84
C VAL A 193 -3.18 0.18 15.65
N ALA A 194 -3.70 -0.54 16.64
CA ALA A 194 -2.89 -1.47 17.44
C ALA A 194 -2.27 -2.58 16.57
N TYR A 195 -3.07 -3.22 15.71
CA TYR A 195 -2.58 -4.27 14.83
C TYR A 195 -1.55 -3.73 13.82
N PHE A 196 -1.85 -2.58 13.20
CA PHE A 196 -0.94 -1.93 12.25
C PHE A 196 0.40 -1.54 12.89
N ALA A 197 0.40 -1.08 14.15
CA ALA A 197 1.63 -0.76 14.88
C ALA A 197 2.53 -2.01 15.06
N VAL A 198 1.95 -3.14 15.46
CA VAL A 198 2.70 -4.40 15.62
C VAL A 198 3.22 -4.90 14.27
N TYR A 199 2.36 -4.89 13.25
CA TYR A 199 2.74 -5.31 11.91
C TYR A 199 3.85 -4.43 11.32
N SER A 200 3.72 -3.10 11.40
CA SER A 200 4.73 -2.16 10.88
C SER A 200 6.08 -2.30 11.58
N LEU A 201 6.10 -2.53 12.90
CA LEU A 201 7.32 -2.84 13.64
C LEU A 201 7.98 -4.12 13.13
N SER A 202 7.20 -5.20 12.95
CA SER A 202 7.73 -6.48 12.48
C SER A 202 8.37 -6.39 11.09
N VAL A 203 7.70 -5.71 10.15
CA VAL A 203 8.21 -5.50 8.78
C VAL A 203 9.41 -4.57 8.81
N GLY A 204 9.38 -3.50 9.60
CA GLY A 204 10.49 -2.57 9.75
C GLY A 204 11.77 -3.27 10.20
N LEU A 205 11.70 -4.09 11.25
CA LEU A 205 12.84 -4.87 11.76
C LEU A 205 13.35 -5.87 10.71
N PHE A 206 12.44 -6.59 10.05
CA PHE A 206 12.80 -7.56 9.03
C PHE A 206 13.54 -6.92 7.84
N PHE A 207 12.99 -5.84 7.29
CA PHE A 207 13.60 -5.14 6.15
C PHE A 207 14.91 -4.46 6.51
N TYR A 208 15.00 -3.91 7.72
CA TYR A 208 16.25 -3.36 8.23
C TYR A 208 17.33 -4.45 8.32
N GLY A 209 17.02 -5.61 8.91
CA GLY A 209 17.93 -6.75 8.97
C GLY A 209 18.37 -7.25 7.58
N CYS A 210 17.44 -7.42 6.65
CA CYS A 210 17.78 -7.82 5.27
C CYS A 210 18.63 -6.78 4.54
N SER A 211 18.45 -5.49 4.83
CA SER A 211 19.25 -4.42 4.25
C SER A 211 20.72 -4.46 4.69
N LEU A 212 20.98 -4.82 5.96
CA LEU A 212 22.33 -4.98 6.50
C LEU A 212 23.07 -6.16 5.85
N MET A 213 22.34 -7.25 5.58
CA MET A 213 22.88 -8.47 4.98
C MET A 213 22.88 -8.45 3.43
N ASN A 214 22.30 -7.42 2.81
CA ASN A 214 22.06 -7.33 1.37
C ASN A 214 21.39 -8.61 0.76
N LYS A 215 20.45 -9.21 1.50
CA LYS A 215 19.95 -10.57 1.21
C LYS A 215 18.87 -10.59 0.13
N MET A 216 19.24 -10.92 -1.11
CA MET A 216 18.32 -10.88 -2.26
C MET A 216 17.49 -12.17 -2.47
N SER A 217 18.00 -13.32 -2.03
CA SER A 217 17.40 -14.66 -2.22
C SER A 217 17.50 -15.52 -0.95
N MET A 218 16.74 -16.61 -0.92
CA MET A 218 16.74 -17.60 0.18
C MET A 218 17.95 -18.55 0.14
N GLY A 219 18.56 -18.77 -1.02
CA GLY A 219 19.77 -19.58 -1.16
C GLY A 219 20.98 -18.91 -0.47
N SER A 220 21.88 -19.72 0.09
CA SER A 220 23.23 -19.25 0.41
C SER A 220 23.86 -18.67 -0.85
N GLN A 221 24.60 -17.57 -0.70
CA GLN A 221 25.49 -17.07 -1.75
C GLN A 221 26.38 -18.19 -2.29
#